data_AF-A0AA39ABZ7-F1
#
_entry.id   AF-A0AA39ABZ7-F1
#
_cell.length_a   1.000
_cell.length_b   1.000
_cell.length_c   1.000
_cell.angle_alpha   90.00
_cell.angle_beta   90.00
_cell.angle_gamma   90.00
#
_symmetry.space_group_name_H-M   'P 1'
#
loop_
_entity.id
_entity.type
_entity.pdbx_description
1 polymer ?
#
loop_
_entity_poly.entity_id
_entity_poly.type
_entity_poly.pdbx_seq_one_letter_code
_entity_poly.pdbx_strand_id
1 'polypeptide(L)'
;MANPDGAPRVFCIGTADTKLEEIRFLAESVRSNLNNISNTSSTTKVQVTVVDVSTHQNEIDSVGDFIFVPRKDILSCYFGSMEQTPGPLPEDRGKAVGIMSKALEHYLKKAHEDHVLAGAIGIGGSGGTSIISSAFKSVPIGMPKIIVSTVASGQTEPYVGTSDLILFPSVVDVCGINNVSRVVLSNAGAAFAGMVIGRLQASRDSLSSNEKFTVGVTMFGVTTPCVNAVKERLVKEGYETLVFHATGTGGRAMEDLVRGGFIQGVLDITTTEVADYVVGGVMACDSSRFDAMIEKKIPLVVSVGALDMVNFGAKTTIPSHLLKRNIHVHNEQVSLVRTTVDENKKFAGFIANKLNKASSKVCVCLPQKGISALDAPGKPFYDPEATVTLINELQKLIQTNEDRQVEVYPYHINDPEFANTLVDSFLEIRKRHSKDADPHKIAAFVPNQDLHEDSISKPNLLGNETICYSPSDFPDARPETLQRTRSIIQHLRDQISKGKPIIGAGAGTGISAKFEEAGGVDLIIIYNSGRFRMAGRGSLAGLLPFADANAVVVDMASEVLPVVKEVPVLAGVCGTDPFRRMDSFLKQLESIGFVGVQNFPTVGLIDGNFRQNLEETGMGYG
;
A
#
# COMPACT_ATOMS: atom_id res chain seq x y z
N MET A 1 18.43 -14.32 -22.19
CA MET A 1 18.30 -15.76 -21.85
C MET A 1 17.41 -16.36 -22.90
N ALA A 2 17.88 -17.28 -23.75
CA ALA A 2 17.02 -17.79 -24.82
C ALA A 2 15.86 -18.61 -24.22
N ASN A 3 14.62 -18.17 -24.45
CA ASN A 3 13.41 -18.91 -24.12
C ASN A 3 12.77 -19.42 -25.42
N PRO A 4 13.27 -20.53 -26.00
CA PRO A 4 12.78 -21.02 -27.29
C PRO A 4 11.28 -21.36 -27.29
N ASP A 5 10.69 -21.60 -26.11
CA ASP A 5 9.30 -22.03 -25.96
C ASP A 5 8.34 -20.91 -25.51
N GLY A 6 8.83 -19.70 -25.22
CA GLY A 6 8.00 -18.56 -24.76
C GLY A 6 7.26 -18.78 -23.42
N ALA A 7 7.57 -19.85 -22.69
CA ALA A 7 6.87 -20.20 -21.45
C ALA A 7 7.25 -19.27 -20.28
N PRO A 8 6.27 -18.83 -19.44
CA PRO A 8 6.51 -18.06 -18.24
C PRO A 8 7.32 -18.90 -17.23
N ARG A 9 8.26 -18.26 -16.54
CA ARG A 9 9.11 -18.92 -15.53
C ARG A 9 9.03 -18.22 -14.19
N VAL A 10 9.05 -19.02 -13.13
CA VAL A 10 9.26 -18.55 -11.76
C VAL A 10 10.63 -18.97 -11.27
N PHE A 11 11.25 -18.12 -10.44
CA PHE A 11 12.57 -18.39 -9.88
C PHE A 11 12.48 -18.64 -8.37
N CYS A 12 13.01 -19.78 -7.92
CA CYS A 12 13.18 -20.15 -6.52
C CYS A 12 14.63 -19.90 -6.12
N ILE A 13 14.89 -18.87 -5.31
CA ILE A 13 16.23 -18.30 -5.10
C ILE A 13 16.70 -18.51 -3.65
N GLY A 14 17.95 -18.93 -3.47
CA GLY A 14 18.57 -18.99 -2.15
C GLY A 14 20.06 -19.34 -2.19
N THR A 15 20.69 -19.35 -1.02
CA THR A 15 22.10 -19.75 -0.87
C THR A 15 22.18 -21.27 -0.74
N ALA A 16 22.34 -21.96 -1.87
CA ALA A 16 22.34 -23.43 -1.96
C ALA A 16 23.48 -24.07 -1.14
N ASP A 17 24.60 -23.39 -0.96
CA ASP A 17 25.74 -23.81 -0.12
C ASP A 17 25.37 -24.14 1.33
N THR A 18 24.27 -23.57 1.83
CA THR A 18 23.85 -23.64 3.23
C THR A 18 22.39 -24.05 3.40
N LYS A 19 21.56 -23.97 2.34
CA LYS A 19 20.11 -24.17 2.39
C LYS A 19 19.58 -25.00 1.21
N LEU A 20 20.41 -25.91 0.69
CA LEU A 20 20.09 -26.73 -0.49
C LEU A 20 18.76 -27.46 -0.34
N GLU A 21 18.58 -28.16 0.78
CA GLU A 21 17.41 -29.00 1.06
C GLU A 21 16.14 -28.15 1.19
N GLU A 22 16.22 -26.98 1.81
CA GLU A 22 15.10 -26.08 2.01
C GLU A 22 14.68 -25.37 0.72
N ILE A 23 15.64 -24.95 -0.10
CA ILE A 23 15.37 -24.38 -1.43
C ILE A 23 14.72 -25.43 -2.33
N ARG A 24 15.25 -26.66 -2.31
CA ARG A 24 14.68 -27.79 -3.06
C ARG A 24 13.25 -28.05 -2.62
N PHE A 25 12.99 -28.17 -1.31
CA PHE A 25 11.65 -28.39 -0.79
C PHE A 25 10.67 -27.27 -1.18
N LEU A 26 11.12 -26.01 -1.10
CA LEU A 26 10.32 -24.87 -1.51
C LEU A 26 10.00 -24.91 -3.00
N ALA A 27 10.98 -25.22 -3.85
CA ALA A 27 10.78 -25.35 -5.30
C ALA A 27 9.84 -26.52 -5.67
N GLU A 28 9.93 -27.64 -4.96
CA GLU A 28 9.00 -28.78 -5.09
C GLU A 28 7.56 -28.39 -4.73
N SER A 29 7.39 -27.67 -3.61
CA SER A 29 6.10 -27.13 -3.19
C SER A 29 5.51 -26.18 -4.24
N VAL A 30 6.30 -25.23 -4.74
CA VAL A 30 5.88 -24.27 -5.78
C VAL A 30 5.48 -25.00 -7.07
N ARG A 31 6.32 -25.92 -7.55
CA ARG A 31 6.05 -26.70 -8.76
C ARG A 31 4.76 -27.52 -8.64
N SER A 32 4.56 -28.18 -7.49
CA SER A 32 3.35 -28.97 -7.24
C SER A 32 2.10 -28.09 -7.23
N ASN A 33 2.12 -26.96 -6.51
CA ASN A 33 0.97 -26.07 -6.41
C ASN A 33 0.66 -25.36 -7.74
N LEU A 34 1.67 -24.93 -8.50
CA LEU A 34 1.45 -24.35 -9.83
C LEU A 34 0.69 -25.33 -10.75
N ASN A 35 1.12 -26.60 -10.78
CA ASN A 35 0.47 -27.63 -11.58
C ASN A 35 -0.96 -27.94 -11.10
N ASN A 36 -1.18 -27.97 -9.78
CA ASN A 36 -2.49 -28.26 -9.20
C ASN A 36 -3.51 -27.14 -9.43
N ILE A 37 -3.07 -25.88 -9.38
CA ILE A 37 -3.95 -24.72 -9.56
C ILE A 37 -4.25 -24.47 -11.05
N SER A 38 -3.31 -24.80 -11.95
CA SER A 38 -3.53 -24.74 -13.39
C SER A 38 -4.39 -25.92 -13.87
N ASN A 39 -5.72 -25.84 -13.71
CA ASN A 39 -6.61 -26.91 -14.14
C ASN A 39 -6.54 -27.19 -15.65
N THR A 40 -6.55 -28.50 -15.95
CA THR A 40 -6.61 -29.23 -17.22
C THR A 40 -7.28 -28.51 -18.40
N SER A 41 -6.54 -28.44 -19.52
CA SER A 41 -6.93 -28.00 -20.88
C SER A 41 -6.48 -26.57 -21.22
N SER A 42 -5.26 -26.45 -21.74
CA SER A 42 -4.67 -25.29 -22.44
C SER A 42 -4.10 -24.10 -21.65
N THR A 43 -3.78 -24.22 -20.36
CA THR A 43 -2.98 -23.20 -19.65
C THR A 43 -1.49 -23.30 -19.97
N THR A 44 -0.84 -22.15 -20.17
CA THR A 44 0.60 -22.03 -20.42
C THR A 44 1.38 -22.61 -19.24
N LYS A 45 2.14 -23.68 -19.47
CA LYS A 45 2.91 -24.37 -18.42
C LYS A 45 3.96 -23.43 -17.83
N VAL A 46 3.85 -23.11 -16.54
CA VAL A 46 4.83 -22.29 -15.82
C VAL A 46 6.03 -23.16 -15.45
N GLN A 47 7.23 -22.77 -15.88
CA GLN A 47 8.45 -23.50 -15.52
C GLN A 47 9.00 -22.99 -14.19
N VAL A 48 9.57 -23.89 -13.38
CA VAL A 48 10.23 -23.56 -12.11
C VAL A 48 11.73 -23.70 -12.28
N THR A 49 12.46 -22.61 -12.03
CA THR A 49 13.92 -22.56 -12.08
C THR A 49 14.46 -22.32 -10.67
N VAL A 50 15.41 -23.13 -10.22
CA VAL A 50 16.15 -22.92 -8.97
C VAL A 50 17.38 -22.09 -9.25
N VAL A 51 17.62 -21.04 -8.45
CA VAL A 51 18.74 -20.12 -8.64
C VAL A 51 19.58 -20.08 -7.37
N ASP A 52 20.87 -20.35 -7.54
CA ASP A 52 21.84 -20.28 -6.47
C ASP A 52 22.51 -18.91 -6.39
N VAL A 53 22.47 -18.32 -5.20
CA VAL A 53 23.16 -17.05 -4.87
C VAL A 53 24.17 -17.22 -3.74
N SER A 54 24.75 -18.41 -3.63
CA SER A 54 25.80 -18.74 -2.66
C SER A 54 27.04 -17.88 -2.83
N THR A 55 27.59 -17.44 -1.69
CA THR A 55 28.81 -16.63 -1.66
C THR A 55 30.04 -17.40 -1.16
N HIS A 56 29.87 -18.60 -0.57
CA HIS A 56 31.02 -19.43 -0.12
C HIS A 56 31.60 -20.26 -1.25
N GLN A 57 32.79 -20.82 -1.07
CA GLN A 57 33.50 -21.53 -2.15
C GLN A 57 32.81 -22.81 -2.65
N ASN A 58 31.91 -23.41 -1.86
CA ASN A 58 31.22 -24.63 -2.24
C ASN A 58 30.32 -24.41 -3.46
N GLU A 59 30.60 -25.14 -4.53
CA GLU A 59 29.81 -25.09 -5.76
C GLU A 59 28.73 -26.17 -5.73
N ILE A 60 27.53 -25.77 -6.13
CA ILE A 60 26.42 -26.66 -6.40
C ILE A 60 26.17 -26.58 -7.91
N ASP A 61 26.13 -27.72 -8.58
CA ASP A 61 25.95 -27.78 -10.04
C ASP A 61 24.52 -28.18 -10.45
N SER A 62 23.74 -28.79 -9.55
CA SER A 62 22.36 -29.21 -9.83
C SER A 62 21.52 -29.37 -8.56
N VAL A 63 20.19 -29.31 -8.73
CA VAL A 63 19.21 -29.53 -7.66
C VAL A 63 18.07 -30.40 -8.19
N GLY A 64 18.14 -31.70 -7.90
CA GLY A 64 17.14 -32.66 -8.37
C GLY A 64 16.96 -32.62 -9.89
N ASP A 65 15.71 -32.56 -10.35
CA ASP A 65 15.32 -32.49 -11.76
C ASP A 65 14.95 -31.06 -12.21
N PHE A 66 15.26 -30.03 -11.41
CA PHE A 66 14.95 -28.64 -11.74
C PHE A 66 15.94 -28.05 -12.74
N ILE A 67 15.45 -27.09 -13.53
CA ILE A 67 16.34 -26.16 -14.23
C ILE A 67 17.08 -25.38 -13.15
N PHE A 68 18.41 -25.48 -13.15
CA PHE A 68 19.25 -24.90 -12.13
C PHE A 68 20.17 -23.84 -12.72
N VAL A 69 20.20 -22.67 -12.09
CA VAL A 69 21.08 -21.56 -12.45
C VAL A 69 22.14 -21.45 -11.36
N PRO A 70 23.38 -21.90 -11.62
CA PRO A 70 24.47 -21.79 -10.66
C PRO A 70 24.87 -20.32 -10.49
N ARG A 71 25.44 -19.98 -9.33
CA ARG A 71 25.94 -18.64 -9.02
C ARG A 71 26.88 -18.05 -10.09
N LYS A 72 27.66 -18.90 -10.77
CA LYS A 72 28.62 -18.49 -11.81
C LYS A 72 27.92 -17.86 -13.00
N ASP A 73 26.71 -18.31 -13.33
CA ASP A 73 25.90 -17.77 -14.42
C ASP A 73 25.29 -16.41 -14.03
N ILE A 74 24.90 -16.25 -12.76
CA ILE A 74 24.45 -14.95 -12.22
C ILE A 74 25.58 -13.93 -12.29
N LEU A 75 26.79 -14.30 -11.83
CA LEU A 75 27.97 -13.43 -11.87
C LEU A 75 28.40 -13.13 -13.31
N SER A 76 28.46 -14.12 -14.19
CA SER A 76 28.79 -13.92 -15.61
C SER A 76 27.80 -13.01 -16.31
N CYS A 77 26.50 -13.10 -15.99
CA CYS A 77 25.51 -12.18 -16.53
C CYS A 77 25.79 -10.73 -16.12
N TYR A 78 26.18 -10.50 -14.86
CA TYR A 78 26.50 -9.18 -14.34
C TYR A 78 27.81 -8.62 -14.88
N PHE A 79 28.92 -9.37 -14.77
CA PHE A 79 30.23 -8.91 -15.23
C PHE A 79 30.32 -8.82 -16.75
N GLY A 80 29.62 -9.69 -17.49
CA GLY A 80 29.51 -9.59 -18.95
C GLY A 80 28.85 -8.29 -19.40
N SER A 81 27.89 -7.74 -18.63
CA SER A 81 27.29 -6.43 -18.89
C SER A 81 28.23 -5.25 -18.63
N MET A 82 29.30 -5.47 -17.86
CA MET A 82 30.33 -4.48 -17.53
C MET A 82 31.59 -4.64 -18.38
N GLU A 83 31.56 -5.50 -19.41
CA GLU A 83 32.72 -5.89 -20.22
C GLU A 83 33.92 -6.37 -19.37
N GLN A 84 33.63 -6.98 -18.22
CA GLN A 84 34.62 -7.49 -17.28
C GLN A 84 34.52 -9.02 -17.17
N THR A 85 35.66 -9.67 -16.93
CA THR A 85 35.68 -11.08 -16.54
C THR A 85 35.33 -11.23 -15.06
N PRO A 86 34.49 -12.21 -14.67
CA PRO A 86 34.19 -12.45 -13.26
C PRO A 86 35.47 -12.76 -12.47
N GLY A 87 35.79 -11.91 -11.49
CA GLY A 87 36.80 -12.22 -10.48
C GLY A 87 36.22 -13.09 -9.35
N PRO A 88 37.08 -13.67 -8.47
CA PRO A 88 36.59 -14.35 -7.28
C PRO A 88 35.83 -13.37 -6.38
N LEU A 89 34.78 -13.85 -5.72
CA LEU A 89 34.08 -13.05 -4.71
C LEU A 89 35.04 -12.70 -3.56
N PRO A 90 34.95 -11.50 -2.98
CA PRO A 90 35.77 -11.11 -1.83
C PRO A 90 35.60 -12.07 -0.65
N GLU A 91 36.66 -12.28 0.13
CA GLU A 91 36.57 -13.07 1.37
C GLU A 91 35.66 -12.41 2.42
N ASP A 92 35.55 -11.08 2.40
CA ASP A 92 34.61 -10.37 3.25
C ASP A 92 33.17 -10.69 2.83
N ARG A 93 32.45 -11.37 3.73
CA ARG A 93 31.08 -11.84 3.51
C ARG A 93 30.13 -10.70 3.14
N GLY A 94 30.29 -9.51 3.74
CA GLY A 94 29.43 -8.36 3.46
C GLY A 94 29.61 -7.85 2.04
N LYS A 95 30.86 -7.72 1.58
CA LYS A 95 31.19 -7.33 0.20
C LYS A 95 30.72 -8.39 -0.82
N ALA A 96 30.92 -9.67 -0.52
CA ALA A 96 30.45 -10.76 -1.39
C ALA A 96 28.92 -10.76 -1.55
N VAL A 97 28.20 -10.58 -0.43
CA VAL A 97 26.73 -10.40 -0.40
C VAL A 97 26.31 -9.21 -1.27
N GLY A 98 26.99 -8.07 -1.14
CA GLY A 98 26.68 -6.87 -1.92
C GLY A 98 26.87 -7.05 -3.44
N ILE A 99 27.94 -7.74 -3.86
CA ILE A 99 28.18 -8.04 -5.29
C ILE A 99 27.13 -9.02 -5.81
N MET A 100 26.88 -10.11 -5.07
CA MET A 100 25.91 -11.13 -5.49
C MET A 100 24.48 -10.55 -5.58
N SER A 101 24.12 -9.67 -4.65
CA SER A 101 22.82 -9.00 -4.66
C SER A 101 22.61 -8.15 -5.92
N LYS A 102 23.62 -7.36 -6.31
CA LYS A 102 23.59 -6.59 -7.58
C LYS A 102 23.58 -7.49 -8.81
N ALA A 103 24.31 -8.60 -8.77
CA ALA A 103 24.33 -9.55 -9.87
C ALA A 103 22.96 -10.23 -10.06
N LEU A 104 22.30 -10.61 -8.96
CA LEU A 104 20.93 -11.14 -8.97
C LEU A 104 19.93 -10.08 -9.48
N GLU A 105 20.05 -8.83 -9.05
CA GLU A 105 19.22 -7.72 -9.53
C GLU A 105 19.28 -7.58 -11.04
N HIS A 106 20.50 -7.57 -11.60
CA HIS A 106 20.71 -7.50 -13.04
C HIS A 106 20.14 -8.72 -13.77
N TYR A 107 20.33 -9.91 -13.21
CA TYR A 107 19.80 -11.15 -13.78
C TYR A 107 18.28 -11.16 -13.84
N LEU A 108 17.59 -10.76 -12.76
CA LEU A 108 16.12 -10.68 -12.73
C LEU A 108 15.58 -9.59 -13.64
N LYS A 109 16.25 -8.43 -13.71
CA LYS A 109 15.91 -7.37 -14.65
C LYS A 109 15.96 -7.86 -16.10
N LYS A 110 17.03 -8.55 -16.48
CA LYS A 110 17.17 -9.16 -17.80
C LYS A 110 16.09 -10.21 -18.06
N ALA A 111 15.79 -11.06 -17.07
CA ALA A 111 14.72 -12.06 -17.19
C ALA A 111 13.33 -11.42 -17.36
N HIS A 112 13.11 -10.25 -16.76
CA HIS A 112 11.90 -9.46 -16.94
C HIS A 112 11.83 -8.78 -18.31
N GLU A 113 12.92 -8.17 -18.77
CA GLU A 113 13.05 -7.56 -20.11
C GLU A 113 12.88 -8.59 -21.23
N ASP A 114 13.38 -9.81 -21.03
CA ASP A 114 13.18 -10.94 -21.94
C ASP A 114 11.74 -11.52 -21.87
N HIS A 115 10.84 -10.93 -21.07
CA HIS A 115 9.45 -11.37 -20.83
C HIS A 115 9.31 -12.81 -20.30
N VAL A 116 10.32 -13.30 -19.59
CA VAL A 116 10.35 -14.67 -19.06
C VAL A 116 9.87 -14.73 -17.61
N LEU A 117 10.09 -13.68 -16.82
CA LEU A 117 9.77 -13.63 -15.40
C LEU A 117 8.26 -13.54 -15.13
N ALA A 118 7.70 -14.56 -14.46
CA ALA A 118 6.31 -14.59 -13.98
C ALA A 118 6.19 -14.44 -12.44
N GLY A 119 7.31 -14.50 -11.73
CA GLY A 119 7.40 -14.29 -10.30
C GLY A 119 8.72 -14.80 -9.73
N ALA A 120 9.08 -14.35 -8.53
CA ALA A 120 10.24 -14.86 -7.82
C ALA A 120 9.93 -15.11 -6.34
N ILE A 121 10.43 -16.23 -5.83
CA ILE A 121 10.33 -16.59 -4.42
C ILE A 121 11.71 -16.94 -3.89
N GLY A 122 12.01 -16.53 -2.66
CA GLY A 122 13.29 -16.83 -2.03
C GLY A 122 13.17 -17.28 -0.59
N ILE A 123 14.29 -17.73 -0.05
CA ILE A 123 14.41 -18.17 1.34
C ILE A 123 15.76 -17.73 1.92
N GLY A 124 15.78 -17.25 3.16
CA GLY A 124 17.03 -16.92 3.81
C GLY A 124 16.93 -16.43 5.25
N GLY A 125 18.07 -16.46 5.95
CA GLY A 125 18.25 -15.71 7.18
C GLY A 125 18.43 -14.21 6.90
N SER A 126 18.97 -13.44 7.85
CA SER A 126 19.24 -11.99 7.64
C SER A 126 20.08 -11.71 6.38
N GLY A 127 21.20 -12.42 6.18
CA GLY A 127 22.07 -12.24 5.02
C GLY A 127 21.41 -12.63 3.69
N GLY A 128 20.72 -13.78 3.64
CA GLY A 128 20.00 -14.22 2.44
C GLY A 128 18.83 -13.31 2.08
N THR A 129 18.08 -12.86 3.10
CA THR A 129 17.01 -11.87 2.93
C THR A 129 17.58 -10.55 2.37
N SER A 130 18.73 -10.09 2.85
CA SER A 130 19.42 -8.90 2.32
C SER A 130 19.79 -9.06 0.84
N ILE A 131 20.40 -10.19 0.45
CA ILE A 131 20.74 -10.47 -0.96
C ILE A 131 19.50 -10.40 -1.86
N ILE A 132 18.46 -11.15 -1.48
CA ILE A 132 17.28 -11.39 -2.32
C ILE A 132 16.38 -10.14 -2.36
N SER A 133 16.18 -9.47 -1.22
CA SER A 133 15.29 -8.31 -1.12
C SER A 133 15.70 -7.15 -2.03
N SER A 134 16.99 -6.83 -2.13
CA SER A 134 17.46 -5.78 -3.05
C SER A 134 17.11 -6.11 -4.50
N ALA A 135 17.30 -7.35 -4.92
CA ALA A 135 16.98 -7.78 -6.27
C ALA A 135 15.46 -7.86 -6.52
N PHE A 136 14.66 -8.24 -5.51
CA PHE A 136 13.21 -8.33 -5.66
C PHE A 136 12.54 -6.97 -5.74
N LYS A 137 13.11 -5.96 -5.07
CA LYS A 137 12.64 -4.57 -5.16
C LYS A 137 12.80 -3.97 -6.56
N SER A 138 13.75 -4.45 -7.38
CA SER A 138 13.92 -3.96 -8.76
C SER A 138 12.91 -4.56 -9.74
N VAL A 139 12.23 -5.64 -9.33
CA VAL A 139 11.15 -6.25 -10.12
C VAL A 139 9.89 -5.38 -9.98
N PRO A 140 9.16 -5.08 -11.07
CA PRO A 140 8.01 -4.18 -11.02
C PRO A 140 6.91 -4.59 -10.02
N ILE A 141 6.19 -3.58 -9.55
CA ILE A 141 5.00 -3.76 -8.70
C ILE A 141 3.95 -4.61 -9.44
N GLY A 142 3.31 -5.51 -8.70
CA GLY A 142 2.32 -6.46 -9.21
C GLY A 142 2.90 -7.78 -9.70
N MET A 143 4.23 -7.88 -9.86
CA MET A 143 4.89 -9.18 -10.06
C MET A 143 5.02 -9.90 -8.71
N PRO A 144 4.60 -11.18 -8.58
CA PRO A 144 4.72 -11.92 -7.33
C PRO A 144 6.17 -12.01 -6.85
N LYS A 145 6.42 -11.54 -5.62
CA LYS A 145 7.74 -11.47 -4.98
C LYS A 145 7.62 -11.83 -3.48
N ILE A 146 8.10 -13.01 -3.09
CA ILE A 146 7.99 -13.53 -1.71
C ILE A 146 9.36 -13.95 -1.17
N ILE A 147 9.68 -13.62 0.08
CA ILE A 147 10.83 -14.20 0.78
C ILE A 147 10.37 -14.86 2.06
N VAL A 148 10.68 -16.14 2.25
CA VAL A 148 10.59 -16.79 3.56
C VAL A 148 11.82 -16.40 4.38
N SER A 149 11.62 -15.54 5.38
CA SER A 149 12.67 -14.84 6.10
C SER A 149 12.61 -15.05 7.61
N THR A 150 13.78 -15.29 8.21
CA THR A 150 13.91 -15.34 9.68
C THR A 150 13.81 -13.97 10.34
N VAL A 151 13.89 -12.89 9.56
CA VAL A 151 13.84 -11.50 10.03
C VAL A 151 12.58 -10.76 9.55
N ALA A 152 11.55 -11.49 9.12
CA ALA A 152 10.26 -10.90 8.74
C ALA A 152 9.56 -10.20 9.93
N SER A 153 9.78 -10.69 11.16
CA SER A 153 9.25 -10.09 12.39
C SER A 153 10.28 -9.16 13.03
N GLY A 154 10.40 -7.94 12.52
CA GLY A 154 11.37 -6.95 12.99
C GLY A 154 11.30 -5.64 12.18
N GLN A 155 12.43 -4.92 12.08
CA GLN A 155 12.54 -3.77 11.18
C GLN A 155 12.71 -4.27 9.73
N THR A 156 11.69 -4.07 8.90
CA THR A 156 11.62 -4.62 7.54
C THR A 156 11.76 -3.59 6.43
N GLU A 157 11.77 -2.29 6.74
CA GLU A 157 11.90 -1.21 5.76
C GLU A 157 13.11 -1.40 4.82
N PRO A 158 14.32 -1.76 5.28
CA PRO A 158 15.47 -1.94 4.38
C PRO A 158 15.25 -3.05 3.34
N TYR A 159 14.44 -4.06 3.67
CA TYR A 159 14.16 -5.19 2.80
C TYR A 159 13.01 -4.89 1.83
N VAL A 160 11.87 -4.41 2.34
CA VAL A 160 10.65 -4.18 1.55
C VAL A 160 10.69 -2.85 0.80
N GLY A 161 11.22 -1.80 1.43
CA GLY A 161 11.20 -0.44 0.90
C GLY A 161 9.79 0.01 0.55
N THR A 162 9.62 0.45 -0.68
CA THR A 162 8.37 0.94 -1.30
C THR A 162 7.71 -0.10 -2.22
N SER A 163 8.24 -1.33 -2.25
CA SER A 163 7.72 -2.41 -3.09
C SER A 163 6.57 -3.17 -2.42
N ASP A 164 5.90 -4.01 -3.19
CA ASP A 164 4.95 -5.04 -2.78
C ASP A 164 5.64 -6.37 -2.40
N LEU A 165 6.89 -6.32 -1.92
CA LEU A 165 7.63 -7.48 -1.42
C LEU A 165 6.99 -8.06 -0.16
N ILE A 166 6.67 -9.35 -0.20
CA ILE A 166 6.09 -10.05 0.95
C ILE A 166 7.18 -10.84 1.68
N LEU A 167 7.33 -10.57 2.99
CA LEU A 167 8.17 -11.38 3.88
C LEU A 167 7.28 -12.37 4.65
N PHE A 168 7.43 -13.66 4.35
CA PHE A 168 6.83 -14.74 5.13
C PHE A 168 7.74 -15.05 6.33
N PRO A 169 7.26 -14.92 7.59
CA PRO A 169 8.06 -15.34 8.74
C PRO A 169 8.38 -16.82 8.69
N SER A 170 9.65 -17.19 8.81
CA SER A 170 10.07 -18.60 8.85
C SER A 170 9.67 -19.32 10.15
N VAL A 171 9.25 -18.57 11.17
CA VAL A 171 8.91 -19.00 12.55
C VAL A 171 10.12 -19.49 13.34
N VAL A 172 10.86 -20.45 12.79
CA VAL A 172 12.12 -20.97 13.32
C VAL A 172 13.26 -20.59 12.39
N ASP A 173 14.51 -20.73 12.83
CA ASP A 173 15.66 -20.56 11.94
C ASP A 173 15.56 -21.54 10.75
N VAL A 174 16.05 -21.10 9.58
CA VAL A 174 16.08 -21.92 8.37
C VAL A 174 17.32 -22.79 8.41
N CYS A 175 17.17 -23.94 9.07
CA CYS A 175 18.21 -24.95 9.28
C CYS A 175 17.59 -26.35 9.18
N GLY A 176 17.51 -26.86 7.95
CA GLY A 176 16.93 -28.14 7.59
C GLY A 176 15.40 -28.18 7.53
N ILE A 177 14.89 -29.29 6.99
CA ILE A 177 13.45 -29.58 6.94
C ILE A 177 13.02 -30.30 8.21
N ASN A 178 12.14 -29.67 8.98
CA ASN A 178 11.51 -30.21 10.18
C ASN A 178 9.98 -30.02 10.08
N ASN A 179 9.26 -30.44 11.12
CA ASN A 179 7.80 -30.35 11.17
C ASN A 179 7.28 -28.90 11.02
N VAL A 180 7.99 -27.92 11.56
CA VAL A 180 7.62 -26.50 11.45
C VAL A 180 7.97 -25.94 10.07
N SER A 181 9.22 -26.10 9.63
CA SER A 181 9.67 -25.53 8.35
C SER A 181 8.94 -26.15 7.16
N ARG A 182 8.53 -27.42 7.23
CA ARG A 182 7.68 -28.06 6.22
C ARG A 182 6.37 -27.30 6.01
N VAL A 183 5.66 -26.98 7.10
CA VAL A 183 4.37 -26.26 7.02
C VAL A 183 4.57 -24.85 6.48
N VAL A 184 5.56 -24.12 7.01
CA VAL A 184 5.80 -22.73 6.63
C VAL A 184 6.21 -22.62 5.15
N LEU A 185 7.13 -23.46 4.69
CA LEU A 185 7.58 -23.47 3.29
C LEU A 185 6.48 -23.97 2.34
N SER A 186 5.65 -24.93 2.77
CA SER A 186 4.48 -25.34 1.99
C SER A 186 3.48 -24.20 1.82
N ASN A 187 3.14 -23.48 2.89
CA ASN A 187 2.21 -22.34 2.84
C ASN A 187 2.76 -21.21 1.95
N ALA A 188 4.04 -20.86 2.10
CA ALA A 188 4.67 -19.84 1.26
C ALA A 188 4.70 -20.24 -0.22
N GLY A 189 5.03 -21.51 -0.52
CA GLY A 189 5.02 -22.02 -1.89
C GLY A 189 3.63 -22.03 -2.53
N ALA A 190 2.60 -22.42 -1.76
CA ALA A 190 1.21 -22.40 -2.23
C ALA A 190 0.68 -20.97 -2.45
N ALA A 191 0.95 -20.05 -1.52
CA ALA A 191 0.58 -18.64 -1.65
C ALA A 191 1.22 -18.01 -2.89
N PHE A 192 2.52 -18.24 -3.10
CA PHE A 192 3.23 -17.79 -4.28
C PHE A 192 2.64 -18.34 -5.58
N ALA A 193 2.38 -19.65 -5.63
CA ALA A 193 1.76 -20.28 -6.81
C ALA A 193 0.38 -19.68 -7.13
N GLY A 194 -0.45 -19.42 -6.10
CA GLY A 194 -1.74 -18.76 -6.26
C GLY A 194 -1.61 -17.34 -6.83
N MET A 195 -0.66 -16.54 -6.34
CA MET A 195 -0.39 -15.20 -6.88
C MET A 195 0.03 -15.25 -8.36
N VAL A 196 0.92 -16.20 -8.72
CA VAL A 196 1.41 -16.36 -10.10
C VAL A 196 0.28 -16.75 -11.04
N ILE A 197 -0.48 -17.80 -10.72
CA ILE A 197 -1.56 -18.27 -11.60
C ILE A 197 -2.69 -17.25 -11.67
N GLY A 198 -3.11 -16.68 -10.54
CA GLY A 198 -4.17 -15.66 -10.50
C GLY A 198 -3.82 -14.45 -11.37
N ARG A 199 -2.57 -13.98 -11.34
CA ARG A 199 -2.09 -12.90 -12.21
C ARG A 199 -2.08 -13.31 -13.69
N LEU A 200 -1.57 -14.48 -14.02
CA LEU A 200 -1.49 -14.96 -15.40
C LEU A 200 -2.88 -15.21 -16.02
N GLN A 201 -3.87 -15.54 -15.21
CA GLN A 201 -5.28 -15.66 -15.63
C GLN A 201 -5.95 -14.30 -15.79
N ALA A 202 -5.87 -13.43 -14.78
CA ALA A 202 -6.52 -12.11 -14.81
C ALA A 202 -6.01 -11.20 -15.94
N SER A 203 -4.72 -11.29 -16.30
CA SER A 203 -4.14 -10.54 -17.42
C SER A 203 -4.73 -10.92 -18.79
N ARG A 204 -5.50 -12.01 -18.90
CA ARG A 204 -6.19 -12.42 -20.14
C ARG A 204 -7.59 -11.82 -20.24
N ASP A 205 -8.24 -11.56 -19.11
CA ASP A 205 -9.63 -11.09 -19.04
C ASP A 205 -9.75 -9.55 -19.10
N SER A 206 -8.65 -8.82 -18.87
CA SER A 206 -8.64 -7.35 -18.71
C SER A 206 -8.68 -6.53 -20.01
N LEU A 207 -9.09 -7.09 -21.15
CA LEU A 207 -9.14 -6.38 -22.44
C LEU A 207 -10.27 -5.32 -22.57
N SER A 208 -10.97 -4.96 -21.48
CA SER A 208 -12.18 -4.12 -21.54
C SER A 208 -12.32 -3.00 -20.50
N SER A 209 -11.32 -2.70 -19.67
CA SER A 209 -11.42 -1.58 -18.72
C SER A 209 -10.88 -0.27 -19.28
N ASN A 210 -11.72 0.78 -19.29
CA ASN A 210 -11.29 2.18 -19.43
C ASN A 210 -10.38 2.55 -18.24
N GLU A 211 -9.07 2.34 -18.36
CA GLU A 211 -8.10 2.81 -17.36
C GLU A 211 -8.14 4.34 -17.29
N LYS A 212 -8.48 4.86 -16.10
CA LYS A 212 -8.48 6.31 -15.85
C LYS A 212 -7.04 6.79 -15.77
N PHE A 213 -6.80 8.01 -16.24
CA PHE A 213 -5.50 8.65 -16.09
C PHE A 213 -5.26 8.96 -14.60
N THR A 214 -4.22 8.38 -14.03
CA THR A 214 -3.85 8.47 -12.62
C THR A 214 -2.80 9.56 -12.39
N VAL A 215 -3.09 10.44 -11.43
CA VAL A 215 -2.22 11.54 -11.02
C VAL A 215 -1.68 11.30 -9.62
N GLY A 216 -0.34 11.32 -9.49
CA GLY A 216 0.33 11.28 -8.19
C GLY A 216 0.37 12.66 -7.54
N VAL A 217 0.05 12.76 -6.25
CA VAL A 217 0.03 14.03 -5.51
C VAL A 217 0.77 13.91 -4.18
N THR A 218 1.76 14.76 -3.92
CA THR A 218 2.48 14.78 -2.64
C THR A 218 1.81 15.68 -1.60
N MET A 219 1.78 15.23 -0.35
CA MET A 219 1.00 15.83 0.72
C MET A 219 1.76 15.85 2.06
N PHE A 220 1.47 16.85 2.87
CA PHE A 220 1.79 16.87 4.30
C PHE A 220 0.60 17.41 5.10
N GLY A 221 0.58 17.17 6.42
CA GLY A 221 -0.52 17.64 7.28
C GLY A 221 -0.77 19.15 7.14
N VAL A 222 0.29 19.93 6.94
CA VAL A 222 0.26 21.40 6.77
C VAL A 222 -0.10 21.88 5.35
N THR A 223 -0.18 20.98 4.36
CA THR A 223 -0.61 21.25 2.97
C THR A 223 -1.88 20.48 2.59
N THR A 224 -2.47 19.76 3.55
CA THR A 224 -3.70 18.97 3.35
C THR A 224 -4.87 19.78 2.76
N PRO A 225 -5.12 21.05 3.16
CA PRO A 225 -6.18 21.85 2.52
C PRO A 225 -5.98 22.00 1.01
N CYS A 226 -4.76 22.33 0.57
CA CYS A 226 -4.40 22.43 -0.85
C CYS A 226 -4.62 21.09 -1.56
N VAL A 227 -4.07 20.01 -1.01
CA VAL A 227 -4.11 18.67 -1.62
C VAL A 227 -5.54 18.15 -1.75
N ASN A 228 -6.39 18.37 -0.74
CA ASN A 228 -7.79 17.93 -0.79
C ASN A 228 -8.57 18.70 -1.88
N ALA A 229 -8.36 20.00 -2.00
CA ALA A 229 -8.99 20.81 -3.05
C ALA A 229 -8.51 20.38 -4.46
N VAL A 230 -7.20 20.14 -4.63
CA VAL A 230 -6.64 19.60 -5.88
C VAL A 230 -7.22 18.23 -6.22
N LYS A 231 -7.27 17.32 -5.25
CA LYS A 231 -7.83 15.96 -5.41
C LYS A 231 -9.30 16.02 -5.83
N GLU A 232 -10.11 16.80 -5.11
CA GLU A 232 -11.53 16.94 -5.43
C GLU A 232 -11.72 17.45 -6.86
N ARG A 233 -10.92 18.44 -7.27
CA ARG A 233 -10.98 18.98 -8.62
C ARG A 233 -10.54 17.96 -9.67
N LEU A 234 -9.43 17.26 -9.49
CA LEU A 234 -8.97 16.22 -10.42
C LEU A 234 -10.01 15.10 -10.60
N VAL A 235 -10.67 14.67 -9.52
CA VAL A 235 -11.74 13.67 -9.60
C VAL A 235 -12.93 14.19 -10.41
N LYS A 236 -13.31 15.46 -10.26
CA LYS A 236 -14.36 16.10 -11.09
C LYS A 236 -13.98 16.16 -12.57
N GLU A 237 -12.69 16.35 -12.86
CA GLU A 237 -12.13 16.34 -14.22
C GLU A 237 -11.93 14.91 -14.79
N GLY A 238 -12.32 13.87 -14.05
CA GLY A 238 -12.32 12.47 -14.50
C GLY A 238 -11.02 11.70 -14.25
N TYR A 239 -10.09 12.26 -13.47
CA TYR A 239 -8.83 11.61 -13.13
C TYR A 239 -8.95 10.70 -11.91
N GLU A 240 -8.08 9.70 -11.86
CA GLU A 240 -7.77 8.97 -10.64
C GLU A 240 -6.60 9.65 -9.90
N THR A 241 -6.57 9.57 -8.57
CA THR A 241 -5.54 10.26 -7.77
C THR A 241 -4.94 9.32 -6.74
N LEU A 242 -3.61 9.30 -6.65
CA LEU A 242 -2.87 8.64 -5.58
C LEU A 242 -2.16 9.71 -4.75
N VAL A 243 -2.46 9.76 -3.44
CA VAL A 243 -1.88 10.75 -2.53
C VAL A 243 -0.75 10.12 -1.72
N PHE A 244 0.41 10.76 -1.72
CA PHE A 244 1.62 10.29 -1.05
C PHE A 244 2.00 11.24 0.07
N HIS A 245 2.13 10.71 1.29
CA HIS A 245 2.63 11.48 2.42
C HIS A 245 4.13 11.71 2.25
N ALA A 246 4.58 12.97 2.23
CA ALA A 246 5.94 13.36 1.90
C ALA A 246 6.94 13.10 3.07
N THR A 247 7.13 11.82 3.39
CA THR A 247 7.96 11.34 4.52
C THR A 247 9.30 10.75 4.07
N GLY A 248 9.76 11.07 2.86
CA GLY A 248 10.91 10.48 2.18
C GLY A 248 10.53 9.19 1.44
N THR A 249 9.88 8.26 2.16
CA THR A 249 9.35 7.03 1.56
C THR A 249 8.19 7.28 0.61
N GLY A 250 7.32 8.25 0.89
CA GLY A 250 6.18 8.55 0.03
C GLY A 250 6.59 9.10 -1.33
N GLY A 251 7.55 10.03 -1.40
CA GLY A 251 8.11 10.49 -2.66
C GLY A 251 8.73 9.36 -3.48
N ARG A 252 9.51 8.47 -2.84
CA ARG A 252 10.09 7.28 -3.51
C ARG A 252 9.00 6.33 -4.03
N ALA A 253 7.96 6.07 -3.24
CA ALA A 253 6.86 5.21 -3.66
C ALA A 253 6.12 5.77 -4.88
N MET A 254 5.89 7.09 -4.90
CA MET A 254 5.31 7.77 -6.06
C MET A 254 6.19 7.60 -7.30
N GLU A 255 7.50 7.81 -7.16
CA GLU A 255 8.45 7.68 -8.27
C GLU A 255 8.56 6.25 -8.81
N ASP A 256 8.52 5.25 -7.94
CA ASP A 256 8.52 3.85 -8.36
C ASP A 256 7.25 3.49 -9.14
N LEU A 257 6.10 4.03 -8.74
CA LEU A 257 4.83 3.87 -9.48
C LEU A 257 4.83 4.63 -10.82
N VAL A 258 5.53 5.78 -10.90
CA VAL A 258 5.81 6.45 -12.18
C VAL A 258 6.69 5.58 -13.08
N ARG A 259 7.77 5.01 -12.53
CA ARG A 259 8.65 4.09 -13.29
C ARG A 259 7.89 2.86 -13.80
N GLY A 260 6.98 2.34 -12.98
CA GLY A 260 6.09 1.23 -13.29
C GLY A 260 4.94 1.55 -14.24
N GLY A 261 4.72 2.83 -14.59
CA GLY A 261 3.66 3.26 -15.50
C GLY A 261 2.26 3.36 -14.88
N PHE A 262 2.13 3.14 -13.57
CA PHE A 262 0.86 3.26 -12.84
C PHE A 262 0.39 4.71 -12.67
N ILE A 263 1.33 5.67 -12.70
CA ILE A 263 1.07 7.10 -12.61
C ILE A 263 1.50 7.77 -13.93
N GLN A 264 0.57 8.48 -14.57
CA GLN A 264 0.81 9.10 -15.88
C GLN A 264 1.02 10.62 -15.79
N GLY A 265 0.81 11.23 -14.63
CA GLY A 265 1.10 12.64 -14.36
C GLY A 265 1.29 12.92 -12.87
N VAL A 266 2.00 13.99 -12.53
CA VAL A 266 2.32 14.31 -11.12
C VAL A 266 2.05 15.77 -10.80
N LEU A 267 1.43 16.00 -9.65
CA LEU A 267 1.33 17.27 -8.94
C LEU A 267 2.14 17.17 -7.65
N ASP A 268 3.42 17.50 -7.74
CA ASP A 268 4.34 17.47 -6.61
C ASP A 268 4.20 18.76 -5.78
N ILE A 269 3.09 18.85 -5.05
CA ILE A 269 2.70 20.04 -4.27
C ILE A 269 3.62 20.21 -3.05
N THR A 270 3.97 19.11 -2.40
CA THR A 270 4.69 19.09 -1.13
C THR A 270 6.10 18.50 -1.32
N THR A 271 7.08 19.37 -1.50
CA THR A 271 8.48 19.00 -1.78
C THR A 271 9.38 19.04 -0.54
N THR A 272 8.79 19.02 0.67
CA THR A 272 9.47 19.07 1.98
C THR A 272 10.59 18.05 2.17
N GLU A 273 10.54 16.91 1.50
CA GLU A 273 11.58 15.87 1.58
C GLU A 273 12.96 16.38 1.13
N VAL A 274 13.00 17.43 0.30
CA VAL A 274 14.23 18.13 -0.12
C VAL A 274 14.84 18.92 1.05
N ALA A 275 14.01 19.52 1.91
CA ALA A 275 14.50 20.23 3.10
C ALA A 275 15.22 19.27 4.04
N ASP A 276 14.60 18.10 4.28
CA ASP A 276 15.21 17.02 5.06
C ASP A 276 16.49 16.48 4.43
N TYR A 277 16.53 16.28 3.12
CA TYR A 277 17.74 15.82 2.44
C TYR A 277 18.91 16.81 2.58
N VAL A 278 18.64 18.10 2.44
CA VAL A 278 19.69 19.14 2.47
C VAL A 278 20.17 19.46 3.89
N VAL A 279 19.29 19.43 4.88
CA VAL A 279 19.62 19.81 6.27
C VAL A 279 19.96 18.60 7.14
N GLY A 280 19.49 17.39 6.78
CA GLY A 280 19.70 16.16 7.53
C GLY A 280 18.54 15.79 8.46
N GLY A 281 17.30 15.96 7.98
CA GLY A 281 16.08 15.51 8.66
C GLY A 281 15.80 14.01 8.50
N VAL A 282 14.80 13.52 9.23
CA VAL A 282 14.48 12.07 9.31
C VAL A 282 13.54 11.59 8.21
N MET A 283 12.94 12.49 7.42
CA MET A 283 12.00 12.23 6.33
C MET A 283 12.59 12.64 4.97
N ALA A 284 13.90 12.49 4.81
CA ALA A 284 14.63 12.89 3.61
C ALA A 284 14.28 12.05 2.39
N CYS A 285 14.21 12.72 1.23
CA CYS A 285 14.35 12.04 -0.05
C CYS A 285 15.82 11.60 -0.26
N ASP A 286 16.08 10.87 -1.34
CA ASP A 286 17.45 10.65 -1.80
C ASP A 286 17.85 11.67 -2.88
N SER A 287 19.09 11.55 -3.36
CA SER A 287 19.62 12.43 -4.40
C SER A 287 18.96 12.25 -5.77
N SER A 288 18.15 11.19 -5.97
CA SER A 288 17.46 10.87 -7.22
C SER A 288 16.07 11.51 -7.33
N ARG A 289 15.58 12.19 -6.29
CA ARG A 289 14.27 12.86 -6.30
C ARG A 289 14.06 13.68 -7.58
N PHE A 290 12.87 13.53 -8.17
CA PHE A 290 12.39 14.05 -9.45
C PHE A 290 12.86 13.32 -10.71
N ASP A 291 13.90 12.47 -10.64
CA ASP A 291 14.48 11.84 -11.84
C ASP A 291 13.46 10.95 -12.56
N ALA A 292 12.63 10.20 -11.83
CA ALA A 292 11.63 9.30 -12.42
C ALA A 292 10.64 10.01 -13.35
N MET A 293 10.12 11.17 -12.93
CA MET A 293 9.16 11.95 -13.71
C MET A 293 9.81 12.51 -14.98
N ILE A 294 11.08 12.94 -14.86
CA ILE A 294 11.88 13.47 -15.97
C ILE A 294 12.19 12.36 -16.99
N GLU A 295 12.62 11.19 -16.52
CA GLU A 295 12.94 10.02 -17.35
C GLU A 295 11.71 9.52 -18.11
N LYS A 296 10.55 9.45 -17.45
CA LYS A 296 9.28 9.01 -18.05
C LYS A 296 8.58 10.08 -18.87
N LYS A 297 9.07 11.32 -18.86
CA LYS A 297 8.54 12.45 -19.62
C LYS A 297 7.04 12.70 -19.41
N ILE A 298 6.56 12.45 -18.20
CA ILE A 298 5.17 12.68 -17.84
C ILE A 298 4.92 14.17 -17.51
N PRO A 299 3.68 14.67 -17.66
CA PRO A 299 3.32 16.01 -17.21
C PRO A 299 3.59 16.19 -15.72
N LEU A 300 4.38 17.20 -15.37
CA LEU A 300 4.82 17.46 -14.00
C LEU A 300 4.50 18.90 -13.61
N VAL A 301 3.71 19.07 -12.56
CA VAL A 301 3.53 20.36 -11.89
C VAL A 301 4.19 20.27 -10.52
N VAL A 302 5.05 21.23 -10.18
CA VAL A 302 5.82 21.26 -8.92
C VAL A 302 5.45 22.50 -8.11
N SER A 303 5.37 22.36 -6.80
CA SER A 303 5.28 23.49 -5.87
C SER A 303 6.28 23.32 -4.71
N VAL A 304 6.17 24.22 -3.72
CA VAL A 304 7.15 24.40 -2.63
C VAL A 304 6.56 24.07 -1.26
N GLY A 305 5.48 23.28 -1.23
CA GLY A 305 4.74 22.99 -0.02
C GLY A 305 5.60 22.37 1.08
N ALA A 306 5.45 22.91 2.28
CA ALA A 306 6.17 22.51 3.49
C ALA A 306 7.72 22.63 3.43
N LEU A 307 8.32 23.30 2.44
CA LEU A 307 9.77 23.56 2.45
C LEU A 307 10.23 24.49 3.59
N ASP A 308 9.30 24.99 4.40
CA ASP A 308 9.56 25.76 5.62
C ASP A 308 10.00 24.90 6.81
N MET A 309 9.97 23.57 6.72
CA MET A 309 10.29 22.69 7.85
C MET A 309 11.25 21.56 7.52
N VAL A 310 12.05 21.20 8.52
CA VAL A 310 12.87 19.98 8.56
C VAL A 310 12.35 19.10 9.67
N ASN A 311 12.13 17.82 9.36
CA ASN A 311 11.51 16.88 10.28
C ASN A 311 12.56 16.18 11.15
N PHE A 312 12.27 16.11 12.45
CA PHE A 312 13.01 15.32 13.42
C PHE A 312 12.06 14.51 14.30
N GLY A 313 12.63 13.56 15.04
CA GLY A 313 11.91 12.81 16.06
C GLY A 313 11.51 13.67 17.28
N ALA A 314 11.47 13.04 18.45
CA ALA A 314 11.30 13.73 19.71
C ALA A 314 12.32 14.88 19.85
N LYS A 315 11.97 15.96 20.57
CA LYS A 315 12.85 17.13 20.72
C LYS A 315 14.27 16.78 21.21
N THR A 316 14.40 15.72 21.99
CA THR A 316 15.67 15.20 22.51
C THR A 316 16.57 14.56 21.44
N THR A 317 16.03 14.16 20.30
CA THR A 317 16.79 13.58 19.18
C THR A 317 17.30 14.63 18.19
N ILE A 318 16.92 15.91 18.36
CA ILE A 318 17.37 16.99 17.47
C ILE A 318 18.88 17.20 17.68
N PRO A 319 19.68 17.25 16.59
CA PRO A 319 21.12 17.54 16.68
C PRO A 319 21.42 18.84 17.43
N SER A 320 22.46 18.83 18.26
CA SER A 320 22.79 19.93 19.19
C SER A 320 22.97 21.29 18.51
N HIS A 321 23.48 21.31 17.28
CA HIS A 321 23.66 22.53 16.48
C HIS A 321 22.33 23.15 16.00
N LEU A 322 21.23 22.39 15.99
CA LEU A 322 19.89 22.86 15.59
C LEU A 322 19.00 23.21 16.79
N LEU A 323 19.39 22.89 18.02
CA LEU A 323 18.55 23.12 19.22
C LEU A 323 18.22 24.61 19.49
N LYS A 324 19.02 25.53 18.96
CA LYS A 324 18.79 26.99 19.08
C LYS A 324 17.88 27.55 17.99
N ARG A 325 17.46 26.73 17.01
CA ARG A 325 16.59 27.15 15.92
C ARG A 325 15.14 27.26 16.40
N ASN A 326 14.29 27.87 15.59
CA ASN A 326 12.86 27.90 15.83
C ASN A 326 12.28 26.47 15.65
N ILE A 327 11.93 25.84 16.77
CA ILE A 327 11.43 24.46 16.86
C ILE A 327 9.95 24.49 17.20
N HIS A 328 9.15 23.80 16.39
CA HIS A 328 7.76 23.52 16.68
C HIS A 328 7.61 22.04 17.06
N VAL A 329 7.18 21.76 18.29
CA VAL A 329 6.89 20.39 18.74
C VAL A 329 5.49 20.03 18.27
N HIS A 330 5.40 19.20 17.22
CA HIS A 330 4.11 18.77 16.68
C HIS A 330 3.43 17.74 17.59
N ASN A 331 4.21 16.78 18.08
CA ASN A 331 3.81 15.82 19.11
C ASN A 331 5.05 15.28 19.85
N GLU A 332 4.88 14.34 20.78
CA GLU A 332 5.99 13.78 21.55
C GLU A 332 7.06 13.09 20.70
N GLN A 333 6.69 12.58 19.53
CA GLN A 333 7.57 11.82 18.63
C GLN A 333 8.07 12.63 17.43
N VAL A 334 7.52 13.82 17.17
CA VAL A 334 7.83 14.61 15.96
C VAL A 334 8.01 16.08 16.33
N SER A 335 9.17 16.61 15.96
CA SER A 335 9.52 18.02 16.07
C SER A 335 9.93 18.56 14.71
N LEU A 336 9.51 19.79 14.41
CA LEU A 336 9.80 20.50 13.17
C LEU A 336 10.79 21.62 13.46
N VAL A 337 11.81 21.78 12.62
CA VAL A 337 12.76 22.90 12.68
C VAL A 337 12.49 23.83 11.50
N ARG A 338 12.24 25.12 11.75
CA ARG A 338 12.00 26.11 10.70
C ARG A 338 13.25 26.31 9.86
N THR A 339 13.14 26.17 8.53
CA THR A 339 14.23 26.39 7.57
C THR A 339 14.61 27.88 7.47
N THR A 340 15.90 28.17 7.22
CA THR A 340 16.40 29.53 7.03
C THR A 340 16.34 29.99 5.58
N VAL A 341 16.50 31.30 5.37
CA VAL A 341 16.72 31.92 4.06
C VAL A 341 17.82 31.21 3.25
N ASP A 342 18.98 30.94 3.85
CA ASP A 342 20.10 30.30 3.13
C ASP A 342 19.86 28.82 2.83
N GLU A 343 19.12 28.10 3.68
CA GLU A 343 18.70 26.74 3.40
C GLU A 343 17.70 26.72 2.22
N ASN A 344 16.77 27.68 2.16
CA ASN A 344 15.83 27.82 1.04
C ASN A 344 16.53 28.06 -0.31
N LYS A 345 17.64 28.82 -0.33
CA LYS A 345 18.49 28.93 -1.55
C LYS A 345 19.04 27.59 -1.99
N LYS A 346 19.45 26.73 -1.04
CA LYS A 346 19.96 25.39 -1.34
C LYS A 346 18.86 24.47 -1.87
N PHE A 347 17.64 24.58 -1.33
CA PHE A 347 16.49 23.81 -1.82
C PHE A 347 16.15 24.21 -3.27
N ALA A 348 16.13 25.52 -3.55
CA ALA A 348 15.97 26.04 -4.91
C ALA A 348 17.04 25.49 -5.85
N GLY A 349 18.31 25.48 -5.41
CA GLY A 349 19.42 24.88 -6.15
C GLY A 349 19.23 23.40 -6.45
N PHE A 350 18.79 22.60 -5.48
CA PHE A 350 18.51 21.18 -5.68
C PHE A 350 17.40 20.95 -6.71
N ILE A 351 16.25 21.63 -6.54
CA ILE A 351 15.08 21.50 -7.42
C ILE A 351 15.43 21.98 -8.83
N ALA A 352 16.05 23.16 -8.98
CA ALA A 352 16.41 23.71 -10.28
C ALA A 352 17.40 22.82 -11.04
N ASN A 353 18.40 22.26 -10.36
CA ASN A 353 19.36 21.34 -10.96
C ASN A 353 18.70 20.08 -11.55
N LYS A 354 17.58 19.63 -10.97
CA LYS A 354 16.78 18.51 -11.48
C LYS A 354 15.91 18.96 -12.64
N LEU A 355 15.06 19.98 -12.43
CA LEU A 355 14.10 20.42 -13.44
C LEU A 355 14.77 20.99 -14.71
N ASN A 356 15.99 21.52 -14.63
CA ASN A 356 16.75 21.96 -15.81
C ASN A 356 17.13 20.80 -16.75
N LYS A 357 17.13 19.55 -16.27
CA LYS A 357 17.36 18.34 -17.07
C LYS A 357 16.08 17.80 -17.70
N ALA A 358 14.91 18.36 -17.35
CA ALA A 358 13.64 17.92 -17.91
C ALA A 358 13.60 18.18 -19.43
N SER A 359 13.19 17.15 -20.17
CA SER A 359 12.85 17.21 -21.60
C SER A 359 11.35 17.06 -21.85
N SER A 360 10.55 17.16 -20.78
CA SER A 360 9.10 17.10 -20.79
C SER A 360 8.50 18.39 -20.24
N LYS A 361 7.18 18.52 -20.37
CA LYS A 361 6.45 19.71 -19.94
C LYS A 361 6.39 19.77 -18.40
N VAL A 362 6.99 20.81 -17.84
CA VAL A 362 7.08 21.10 -16.42
C VAL A 362 6.52 22.49 -16.13
N CYS A 363 5.64 22.62 -15.15
CA CYS A 363 5.22 23.91 -14.63
C CYS A 363 5.51 24.00 -13.13
N VAL A 364 6.22 25.04 -12.71
CA VAL A 364 6.46 25.32 -11.29
C VAL A 364 5.50 26.41 -10.83
N CYS A 365 4.62 26.09 -9.89
CA CYS A 365 3.64 27.03 -9.33
C CYS A 365 4.07 27.45 -7.92
N LEU A 366 4.27 28.75 -7.71
CA LEU A 366 4.85 29.30 -6.49
C LEU A 366 3.84 30.20 -5.74
N PRO A 367 3.45 29.88 -4.49
CA PRO A 367 2.54 30.69 -3.68
C PRO A 367 3.30 31.78 -2.91
N GLN A 368 2.99 33.05 -3.17
CA GLN A 368 3.71 34.19 -2.61
C GLN A 368 3.44 34.44 -1.12
N LYS A 369 2.27 34.08 -0.60
CA LYS A 369 1.86 34.43 0.77
C LYS A 369 2.27 33.42 1.84
N GLY A 370 2.80 32.27 1.43
CA GLY A 370 3.32 31.24 2.33
C GLY A 370 3.12 29.82 1.82
N ILE A 371 3.93 28.90 2.35
CA ILE A 371 4.13 27.55 1.79
C ILE A 371 3.64 26.42 2.71
N SER A 372 3.05 26.73 3.87
CA SER A 372 2.46 25.75 4.77
C SER A 372 1.46 26.38 5.75
N ALA A 373 0.63 25.58 6.40
CA ALA A 373 -0.24 26.07 7.48
C ALA A 373 0.51 26.71 8.67
N LEU A 374 1.82 26.44 8.82
CA LEU A 374 2.68 27.08 9.83
C LEU A 374 3.39 28.33 9.30
N ASP A 375 3.51 28.48 7.98
CA ASP A 375 4.06 29.64 7.28
C ASP A 375 2.93 30.55 6.77
N ALA A 376 2.15 31.11 7.69
CA ALA A 376 1.08 32.06 7.38
C ALA A 376 1.03 33.17 8.45
N PRO A 377 0.49 34.37 8.15
CA PRO A 377 0.47 35.48 9.11
C PRO A 377 -0.01 35.08 10.52
N GLY A 378 0.83 35.34 11.53
CA GLY A 378 0.55 34.99 12.93
C GLY A 378 0.83 33.53 13.31
N LYS A 379 1.43 32.72 12.42
CA LYS A 379 1.81 31.33 12.69
C LYS A 379 3.30 31.18 13.03
N PRO A 380 3.70 30.09 13.72
CA PRO A 380 5.04 29.96 14.29
C PRO A 380 6.18 29.99 13.28
N PHE A 381 5.94 29.55 12.04
CA PHE A 381 6.95 29.46 10.98
C PHE A 381 6.78 30.55 9.92
N TYR A 382 5.95 31.56 10.15
CA TYR A 382 5.77 32.64 9.19
C TYR A 382 7.05 33.44 8.99
N ASP A 383 7.61 33.32 7.80
CA ASP A 383 8.82 34.05 7.39
C ASP A 383 8.71 34.44 5.91
N PRO A 384 8.16 35.63 5.60
CA PRO A 384 8.03 36.09 4.23
C PRO A 384 9.39 36.34 3.55
N GLU A 385 10.47 36.57 4.29
CA GLU A 385 11.81 36.74 3.71
C GLU A 385 12.33 35.41 3.14
N ALA A 386 12.15 34.31 3.88
CA ALA A 386 12.49 32.98 3.40
C ALA A 386 11.67 32.60 2.16
N THR A 387 10.35 32.86 2.18
CA THR A 387 9.45 32.55 1.05
C THR A 387 9.79 33.37 -0.20
N VAL A 388 10.01 34.69 -0.06
CA VAL A 388 10.45 35.55 -1.18
C VAL A 388 11.79 35.09 -1.73
N THR A 389 12.74 34.73 -0.87
CA THR A 389 14.05 34.23 -1.31
C THR A 389 13.94 32.93 -2.09
N LEU A 390 13.14 31.98 -1.60
CA LEU A 390 12.91 30.70 -2.29
C LEU A 390 12.34 30.92 -3.70
N ILE A 391 11.33 31.78 -3.81
CA ILE A 391 10.67 32.11 -5.09
C ILE A 391 11.66 32.75 -6.05
N ASN A 392 12.40 33.78 -5.61
CA ASN A 392 13.34 34.50 -6.45
C ASN A 392 14.48 33.59 -6.95
N GLU A 393 15.01 32.71 -6.10
CA GLU A 393 16.04 31.77 -6.53
C GLU A 393 15.50 30.72 -7.50
N LEU A 394 14.27 30.20 -7.32
CA LEU A 394 13.66 29.28 -8.28
C LEU A 394 13.44 29.94 -9.65
N GLN A 395 12.93 31.18 -9.68
CA GLN A 395 12.76 31.94 -10.93
C GLN A 395 14.10 32.20 -11.65
N LYS A 396 15.17 32.45 -10.89
CA LYS A 396 16.51 32.73 -11.42
C LYS A 396 17.22 31.48 -11.93
N LEU A 397 17.11 30.36 -11.20
CA LEU A 397 17.90 29.15 -11.45
C LEU A 397 17.24 28.20 -12.47
N ILE A 398 15.91 28.22 -12.57
CA ILE A 398 15.19 27.39 -13.55
C ILE A 398 15.22 28.10 -14.91
N GLN A 399 15.77 27.43 -15.92
CA GLN A 399 15.86 27.96 -17.27
C GLN A 399 14.50 27.82 -17.96
N THR A 400 13.73 28.88 -18.10
CA THR A 400 12.39 28.81 -18.73
C THR A 400 12.47 28.63 -20.25
N ASN A 401 11.59 27.81 -20.81
CA ASN A 401 11.38 27.63 -22.25
C ASN A 401 9.93 27.22 -22.52
N GLU A 402 9.56 26.89 -23.76
CA GLU A 402 8.17 26.52 -24.10
C GLU A 402 7.61 25.36 -23.26
N ASP A 403 8.46 24.42 -22.85
CA ASP A 403 8.11 23.23 -22.07
C ASP A 403 8.30 23.41 -20.56
N ARG A 404 9.05 24.43 -20.11
CA ARG A 404 9.36 24.65 -18.68
C ARG A 404 9.04 26.07 -18.26
N GLN A 405 8.00 26.20 -17.44
CA GLN A 405 7.51 27.50 -16.95
C GLN A 405 7.63 27.60 -15.43
N VAL A 406 7.82 28.83 -14.93
CA VAL A 406 7.82 29.16 -13.50
C VAL A 406 6.85 30.31 -13.27
N GLU A 407 5.76 30.03 -12.56
CA GLU A 407 4.65 30.94 -12.37
C GLU A 407 4.49 31.28 -10.88
N VAL A 408 4.32 32.56 -10.58
CA VAL A 408 4.16 33.08 -9.21
C VAL A 408 2.75 33.60 -9.03
N TYR A 409 2.10 33.17 -7.95
CA TYR A 409 0.71 33.47 -7.67
C TYR A 409 0.54 34.22 -6.34
N PRO A 410 -0.36 35.22 -6.27
CA PRO A 410 -0.55 36.07 -5.08
C PRO A 410 -1.40 35.40 -3.99
N TYR A 411 -1.16 34.10 -3.76
CA TYR A 411 -1.92 33.25 -2.86
C TYR A 411 -1.01 32.58 -1.84
N HIS A 412 -1.61 32.10 -0.76
CA HIS A 412 -1.01 31.13 0.14
C HIS A 412 -1.24 29.73 -0.41
N ILE A 413 -0.35 28.76 -0.14
CA ILE A 413 -0.47 27.40 -0.73
C ILE A 413 -1.83 26.74 -0.46
N ASN A 414 -2.42 27.00 0.71
CA ASN A 414 -3.70 26.45 1.15
C ASN A 414 -4.92 27.28 0.74
N ASP A 415 -4.75 28.35 -0.03
CA ASP A 415 -5.89 29.09 -0.60
C ASP A 415 -6.52 28.23 -1.72
N PRO A 416 -7.87 28.11 -1.78
CA PRO A 416 -8.55 27.34 -2.83
C PRO A 416 -8.19 27.78 -4.25
N GLU A 417 -7.92 29.07 -4.45
CA GLU A 417 -7.49 29.65 -5.72
C GLU A 417 -6.15 29.07 -6.18
N PHE A 418 -5.20 28.86 -5.26
CA PHE A 418 -3.92 28.25 -5.58
C PHE A 418 -4.07 26.78 -5.96
N ALA A 419 -4.94 26.04 -5.25
CA ALA A 419 -5.27 24.66 -5.62
C ALA A 419 -5.88 24.57 -7.03
N ASN A 420 -6.74 25.51 -7.40
CA ASN A 420 -7.27 25.59 -8.77
C ASN A 420 -6.15 25.87 -9.77
N THR A 421 -5.31 26.87 -9.52
CA THR A 421 -4.17 27.17 -10.38
C THR A 421 -3.27 25.97 -10.64
N LEU A 422 -2.95 25.17 -9.62
CA LEU A 422 -2.14 23.95 -9.78
C LEU A 422 -2.76 22.98 -10.79
N VAL A 423 -4.07 22.77 -10.69
CA VAL A 423 -4.80 21.89 -11.63
C VAL A 423 -4.91 22.53 -13.02
N ASP A 424 -5.12 23.84 -13.12
CA ASP A 424 -5.15 24.54 -14.43
C ASP A 424 -3.84 24.36 -15.18
N SER A 425 -2.72 24.59 -14.50
CA SER A 425 -1.38 24.37 -15.05
C SER A 425 -1.19 22.92 -15.49
N PHE A 426 -1.66 21.94 -14.70
CA PHE A 426 -1.59 20.52 -15.06
C PHE A 426 -2.40 20.19 -16.32
N LEU A 427 -3.64 20.68 -16.41
CA LEU A 427 -4.51 20.46 -17.58
C LEU A 427 -3.93 21.12 -18.83
N GLU A 428 -3.32 22.29 -18.70
CA GLU A 428 -2.69 23.00 -19.81
C GLU A 428 -1.49 22.23 -20.39
N ILE A 429 -0.55 21.82 -19.54
CA ILE A 429 0.63 21.07 -20.00
C ILE A 429 0.24 19.72 -20.59
N ARG A 430 -0.83 19.07 -20.09
CA ARG A 430 -1.36 17.82 -20.65
C ARG A 430 -2.00 18.02 -22.03
N LYS A 431 -2.86 19.03 -22.22
CA LYS A 431 -3.48 19.31 -23.53
C LYS A 431 -2.41 19.51 -24.61
N ARG A 432 -1.33 20.20 -24.27
CA ARG A 432 -0.18 20.39 -25.15
C ARG A 432 0.65 19.11 -25.33
N HIS A 433 0.71 18.23 -24.33
CA HIS A 433 1.40 16.93 -24.42
C HIS A 433 0.70 15.95 -25.38
N SER A 434 -0.65 15.95 -25.41
CA SER A 434 -1.44 15.11 -26.31
C SER A 434 -1.29 15.44 -27.81
N LYS A 435 -0.81 16.64 -28.16
CA LYS A 435 -0.57 17.05 -29.56
C LYS A 435 0.81 16.63 -30.09
N ASP A 436 1.77 16.40 -29.19
CA ASP A 436 3.16 16.04 -29.54
C ASP A 436 3.45 14.53 -29.39
N ALA A 437 2.50 13.77 -28.87
CA ALA A 437 2.57 12.32 -28.78
C ALA A 437 2.13 11.67 -30.10
N ASP A 438 3.08 11.11 -30.85
CA ASP A 438 2.82 10.23 -32.00
C ASP A 438 1.89 9.08 -31.57
N PRO A 439 0.67 8.93 -32.16
CA PRO A 439 -0.29 7.92 -31.72
C PRO A 439 0.17 6.47 -31.94
N HIS A 440 1.31 6.24 -32.59
CA HIS A 440 1.84 4.92 -32.90
C HIS A 440 3.10 4.57 -32.10
N LYS A 441 2.99 4.49 -30.76
CA LYS A 441 3.95 3.72 -29.93
C LYS A 441 3.43 3.42 -28.52
N ILE A 442 2.18 3.02 -28.43
CA ILE A 442 1.73 2.13 -27.35
C ILE A 442 1.56 0.78 -28.04
N ALA A 443 2.22 -0.27 -27.56
CA ALA A 443 2.19 -1.60 -28.14
C ALA A 443 0.78 -2.19 -28.06
N ALA A 444 -0.08 -1.78 -29.01
CA ALA A 444 -1.35 -2.43 -29.29
C ALA A 444 -1.04 -3.68 -30.10
N PHE A 445 -1.33 -4.82 -29.49
CA PHE A 445 -1.40 -6.13 -30.13
C PHE A 445 -2.29 -6.02 -31.38
N VAL A 446 -1.76 -6.36 -32.55
CA VAL A 446 -2.52 -6.36 -33.82
C VAL A 446 -3.33 -7.66 -33.89
N PRO A 447 -4.68 -7.62 -33.99
CA PRO A 447 -5.45 -8.83 -34.23
C PRO A 447 -5.53 -9.08 -35.74
N ASN A 448 -5.02 -10.24 -36.17
CA ASN A 448 -5.37 -10.78 -37.48
C ASN A 448 -6.86 -11.15 -37.47
N GLN A 449 -7.60 -10.56 -38.41
CA GLN A 449 -8.96 -10.92 -38.76
C GLN A 449 -8.96 -12.30 -39.40
N ASP A 450 -9.78 -13.21 -38.89
CA ASP A 450 -10.59 -14.07 -39.73
C ASP A 450 -11.86 -14.46 -38.99
N LEU A 451 -12.97 -14.20 -39.67
CA LEU A 451 -14.35 -14.40 -39.27
C LEU A 451 -14.64 -15.90 -39.14
N HIS A 452 -15.37 -16.31 -38.11
CA HIS A 452 -16.47 -17.25 -38.26
C HIS A 452 -17.44 -17.10 -37.08
N GLU A 453 -18.66 -16.68 -37.41
CA GLU A 453 -19.84 -16.69 -36.55
C GLU A 453 -20.13 -18.12 -36.12
N ASP A 454 -20.34 -18.37 -34.82
CA ASP A 454 -21.26 -19.43 -34.43
C ASP A 454 -21.91 -19.20 -33.05
N SER A 455 -23.23 -19.06 -33.15
CA SER A 455 -24.31 -19.43 -32.22
C SER A 455 -24.09 -19.37 -30.69
N ILE A 456 -24.74 -18.36 -30.11
CA ILE A 456 -25.06 -18.21 -28.69
C ILE A 456 -25.85 -19.42 -28.18
N SER A 457 -25.30 -20.13 -27.18
CA SER A 457 -26.09 -20.97 -26.27
C SER A 457 -25.73 -20.65 -24.82
N LYS A 458 -26.73 -20.18 -24.06
CA LYS A 458 -26.64 -19.88 -22.63
C LYS A 458 -26.42 -21.18 -21.83
N PRO A 459 -25.51 -21.21 -20.84
CA PRO A 459 -25.56 -22.17 -19.76
C PRO A 459 -26.25 -21.55 -18.53
N ASN A 460 -27.17 -22.34 -17.97
CA ASN A 460 -28.00 -22.02 -16.82
C ASN A 460 -27.20 -21.75 -15.53
N LEU A 461 -27.48 -20.62 -14.87
CA LEU A 461 -27.10 -20.35 -13.49
C LEU A 461 -28.13 -21.00 -12.54
N LEU A 462 -27.70 -22.03 -11.83
CA LEU A 462 -28.32 -22.62 -10.64
C LEU A 462 -27.14 -22.99 -9.72
N GLY A 463 -26.95 -22.48 -8.50
CA GLY A 463 -27.62 -21.42 -7.75
C GLY A 463 -26.66 -20.98 -6.63
N ASN A 464 -26.58 -19.68 -6.38
CA ASN A 464 -26.01 -19.12 -5.16
C ASN A 464 -27.18 -18.40 -4.48
N GLU A 465 -27.97 -19.14 -3.72
CA GLU A 465 -29.07 -18.56 -2.95
C GLU A 465 -28.47 -17.65 -1.88
N THR A 466 -28.53 -16.35 -2.10
CA THR A 466 -28.43 -15.38 -1.00
C THR A 466 -29.64 -15.65 -0.12
N ILE A 467 -29.43 -16.28 1.04
CA ILE A 467 -30.51 -16.57 1.98
C ILE A 467 -31.07 -15.22 2.45
N CYS A 468 -32.19 -14.80 1.85
CA CYS A 468 -32.86 -13.56 2.17
C CYS A 468 -34.08 -13.91 3.02
N TYR A 469 -33.96 -13.71 4.32
CA TYR A 469 -35.11 -13.83 5.21
C TYR A 469 -35.98 -12.57 5.08
N SER A 470 -37.26 -12.79 4.78
CA SER A 470 -38.29 -11.77 4.82
C SER A 470 -38.83 -11.64 6.25
N PRO A 471 -39.28 -10.45 6.69
CA PRO A 471 -40.01 -10.30 7.95
C PRO A 471 -41.28 -11.17 8.07
N SER A 472 -41.76 -11.77 6.97
CA SER A 472 -42.83 -12.80 6.98
C SER A 472 -42.38 -14.14 7.55
N ASP A 473 -41.08 -14.38 7.65
CA ASP A 473 -40.49 -15.67 8.01
C ASP A 473 -40.42 -15.87 9.54
N PHE A 474 -40.86 -14.85 10.30
CA PHE A 474 -40.85 -14.84 11.77
C PHE A 474 -42.27 -14.58 12.33
N PRO A 475 -43.18 -15.58 12.26
CA PRO A 475 -44.58 -15.41 12.67
C PRO A 475 -44.75 -15.10 14.16
N ASP A 476 -43.79 -15.50 15.00
CA ASP A 476 -43.82 -15.31 16.46
C ASP A 476 -43.19 -13.97 16.90
N ALA A 477 -42.68 -13.16 15.97
CA ALA A 477 -42.08 -11.88 16.30
C ALA A 477 -43.13 -10.83 16.68
N ARG A 478 -42.80 -9.96 17.64
CA ARG A 478 -43.70 -8.90 18.10
C ARG A 478 -44.05 -7.97 16.91
N PRO A 479 -45.34 -7.62 16.69
CA PRO A 479 -45.75 -6.78 15.57
C PRO A 479 -45.02 -5.43 15.51
N GLU A 480 -44.81 -4.80 16.67
CA GLU A 480 -44.08 -3.52 16.80
C GLU A 480 -42.63 -3.65 16.34
N THR A 481 -41.95 -4.73 16.74
CA THR A 481 -40.57 -5.01 16.33
C THR A 481 -40.49 -5.26 14.84
N LEU A 482 -41.39 -6.07 14.27
CA LEU A 482 -41.46 -6.29 12.83
C LEU A 482 -41.68 -4.98 12.06
N GLN A 483 -42.56 -4.11 12.55
CA GLN A 483 -42.79 -2.79 11.95
C GLN A 483 -41.54 -1.91 12.00
N ARG A 484 -40.87 -1.84 13.16
CA ARG A 484 -39.62 -1.07 13.34
C ARG A 484 -38.51 -1.59 12.42
N THR A 485 -38.30 -2.91 12.38
CA THR A 485 -37.32 -3.56 11.50
C THR A 485 -37.61 -3.30 10.03
N ARG A 486 -38.87 -3.39 9.59
CA ARG A 486 -39.26 -3.04 8.21
C ARG A 486 -38.92 -1.59 7.87
N SER A 487 -39.20 -0.66 8.76
CA SER A 487 -38.89 0.76 8.55
C SER A 487 -37.38 1.00 8.41
N ILE A 488 -36.57 0.37 9.28
CA ILE A 488 -35.11 0.50 9.24
C ILE A 488 -34.56 -0.12 7.94
N ILE A 489 -34.96 -1.36 7.61
CA ILE A 489 -34.50 -2.04 6.40
C ILE A 489 -34.92 -1.26 5.15
N GLN A 490 -36.13 -0.70 5.11
CA GLN A 490 -36.57 0.12 3.99
C GLN A 490 -35.69 1.37 3.84
N HIS A 491 -35.39 2.07 4.95
CA HIS A 491 -34.50 3.22 4.92
C HIS A 491 -33.10 2.86 4.35
N LEU A 492 -32.52 1.76 4.81
CA LEU A 492 -31.23 1.27 4.34
C LEU A 492 -31.27 0.89 2.84
N ARG A 493 -32.34 0.22 2.38
CA ARG A 493 -32.55 -0.08 0.96
C ARG A 493 -32.73 1.18 0.12
N ASP A 494 -33.39 2.20 0.65
CA ASP A 494 -33.56 3.48 -0.03
C ASP A 494 -32.21 4.18 -0.21
N GLN A 495 -31.31 4.14 0.78
CA GLN A 495 -29.94 4.66 0.64
C GLN A 495 -29.19 3.94 -0.48
N ILE A 496 -29.23 2.60 -0.50
CA ILE A 496 -28.61 1.77 -1.55
C ILE A 496 -29.17 2.16 -2.93
N SER A 497 -30.49 2.28 -3.07
CA SER A 497 -31.14 2.64 -4.33
C SER A 497 -30.72 4.02 -4.86
N LYS A 498 -30.35 4.94 -3.96
CA LYS A 498 -29.86 6.29 -4.26
C LYS A 498 -28.35 6.33 -4.53
N GLY A 499 -27.67 5.19 -4.51
CA GLY A 499 -26.21 5.09 -4.64
C GLY A 499 -25.46 5.68 -3.45
N LYS A 500 -26.10 5.81 -2.28
CA LYS A 500 -25.47 6.30 -1.05
C LYS A 500 -24.96 5.13 -0.21
N PRO A 501 -23.71 5.17 0.29
CA PRO A 501 -23.20 4.14 1.18
C PRO A 501 -23.96 4.14 2.51
N ILE A 502 -24.14 2.97 3.09
CA ILE A 502 -24.64 2.82 4.47
C ILE A 502 -23.45 2.96 5.41
N ILE A 503 -23.52 3.89 6.35
CA ILE A 503 -22.47 4.17 7.33
C ILE A 503 -22.88 3.64 8.69
N GLY A 504 -22.17 2.62 9.17
CA GLY A 504 -22.25 2.13 10.55
C GLY A 504 -21.09 2.64 11.39
N ALA A 505 -21.36 3.14 12.59
CA ALA A 505 -20.34 3.59 13.54
C ALA A 505 -20.41 2.83 14.88
N GLY A 506 -19.28 2.79 15.60
CA GLY A 506 -19.14 2.04 16.84
C GLY A 506 -18.93 2.94 18.06
N ALA A 507 -19.93 3.08 18.92
CA ALA A 507 -19.87 3.92 20.11
C ALA A 507 -19.40 3.16 21.36
N GLY A 508 -18.51 3.80 22.14
CA GLY A 508 -18.03 3.27 23.43
C GLY A 508 -18.62 3.97 24.66
N THR A 509 -19.28 5.11 24.49
CA THR A 509 -19.91 5.94 25.53
C THR A 509 -21.07 6.74 24.91
N GLY A 510 -21.94 7.33 25.73
CA GLY A 510 -23.01 8.20 25.25
C GLY A 510 -22.53 9.42 24.45
N ILE A 511 -21.39 10.02 24.81
CA ILE A 511 -20.86 11.18 24.04
C ILE A 511 -20.41 10.77 22.63
N SER A 512 -19.80 9.59 22.47
CA SER A 512 -19.46 9.04 21.16
C SER A 512 -20.72 8.87 20.30
N ALA A 513 -21.74 8.20 20.85
CA ALA A 513 -22.99 7.95 20.15
C ALA A 513 -23.71 9.24 19.73
N LYS A 514 -23.72 10.26 20.60
CA LYS A 514 -24.32 11.57 20.31
C LYS A 514 -23.65 12.26 19.11
N PHE A 515 -22.32 12.20 19.02
CA PHE A 515 -21.60 12.81 17.90
C PHE A 515 -21.65 11.96 16.63
N GLU A 516 -21.73 10.63 16.76
CA GLU A 516 -21.98 9.73 15.64
C GLU A 516 -23.33 10.04 14.99
N GLU A 517 -24.41 10.17 15.77
CA GLU A 517 -25.73 10.58 15.27
C GLU A 517 -25.69 11.97 14.61
N ALA A 518 -25.06 12.96 15.26
CA ALA A 518 -24.90 14.30 14.68
C ALA A 518 -24.07 14.29 13.37
N GLY A 519 -23.19 13.32 13.20
CA GLY A 519 -22.40 13.10 12.00
C GLY A 519 -23.18 12.44 10.84
N GLY A 520 -24.43 12.03 11.08
CA GLY A 520 -25.30 11.46 10.06
C GLY A 520 -25.02 9.99 9.73
N VAL A 521 -24.57 9.20 10.71
CA VAL A 521 -24.43 7.75 10.53
C VAL A 521 -25.81 7.08 10.42
N ASP A 522 -25.91 6.03 9.62
CA ASP A 522 -27.17 5.31 9.41
C ASP A 522 -27.44 4.27 10.50
N LEU A 523 -26.39 3.76 11.16
CA LEU A 523 -26.44 2.74 12.20
C LEU A 523 -25.38 3.01 13.28
N ILE A 524 -25.72 2.77 14.55
CA ILE A 524 -24.76 2.75 15.66
C ILE A 524 -24.68 1.32 16.20
N ILE A 525 -23.49 0.87 16.55
CA ILE A 525 -23.26 -0.41 17.20
C ILE A 525 -22.50 -0.16 18.51
N ILE A 526 -22.97 -0.76 19.60
CA ILE A 526 -22.24 -0.72 20.87
C ILE A 526 -21.88 -2.11 21.33
N TYR A 527 -20.62 -2.28 21.71
CA TYR A 527 -20.06 -3.54 22.18
C TYR A 527 -18.92 -3.27 23.17
N ASN A 528 -18.59 -4.28 23.98
CA ASN A 528 -17.64 -4.16 25.08
C ASN A 528 -16.26 -3.57 24.67
N SER A 529 -15.72 -3.90 23.49
CA SER A 529 -14.48 -3.28 23.00
C SER A 529 -14.58 -1.76 22.83
N GLY A 530 -15.77 -1.21 22.55
CA GLY A 530 -16.00 0.23 22.56
C GLY A 530 -15.70 0.84 23.94
N ARG A 531 -16.22 0.24 25.01
CA ARG A 531 -15.96 0.66 26.40
C ARG A 531 -14.48 0.61 26.75
N PHE A 532 -13.80 -0.49 26.39
CA PHE A 532 -12.37 -0.63 26.64
C PHE A 532 -11.52 0.40 25.89
N ARG A 533 -11.85 0.69 24.63
CA ARG A 533 -11.17 1.75 23.85
C ARG A 533 -11.33 3.12 24.50
N MET A 534 -12.53 3.45 24.96
CA MET A 534 -12.80 4.71 25.66
C MET A 534 -12.06 4.80 27.02
N ALA A 535 -11.68 3.65 27.59
CA ALA A 535 -10.81 3.57 28.77
C ALA A 535 -9.30 3.48 28.44
N GLY A 536 -8.88 3.72 27.19
CA GLY A 536 -7.48 3.72 26.78
C GLY A 536 -6.86 2.32 26.66
N ARG A 537 -7.67 1.29 26.39
CA ARG A 537 -7.23 -0.09 26.14
C ARG A 537 -7.37 -0.47 24.66
N GLY A 538 -6.55 -1.40 24.19
CA GLY A 538 -6.66 -1.92 22.82
C GLY A 538 -7.94 -2.73 22.58
N SER A 539 -8.41 -2.80 21.33
CA SER A 539 -9.67 -3.47 20.96
C SER A 539 -9.73 -4.96 21.33
N LEU A 540 -8.57 -5.63 21.35
CA LEU A 540 -8.46 -7.04 21.75
C LEU A 540 -8.82 -7.28 23.22
N ALA A 541 -8.82 -6.25 24.07
CA ALA A 541 -9.28 -6.37 25.45
C ALA A 541 -10.73 -6.88 25.55
N GLY A 542 -11.58 -6.58 24.56
CA GLY A 542 -12.94 -7.10 24.52
C GLY A 542 -13.07 -8.57 24.10
N LEU A 543 -11.99 -9.19 23.61
CA LEU A 543 -11.92 -10.63 23.34
C LEU A 543 -11.35 -11.42 24.53
N LEU A 544 -10.88 -10.74 25.58
CA LEU A 544 -10.24 -11.33 26.75
C LEU A 544 -11.19 -11.36 27.95
N PRO A 545 -10.97 -12.24 28.94
CA PRO A 545 -11.85 -12.41 30.09
C PRO A 545 -11.70 -11.29 31.14
N PHE A 546 -11.60 -10.04 30.70
CA PHE A 546 -11.49 -8.87 31.59
C PHE A 546 -12.85 -8.41 32.13
N ALA A 547 -13.93 -8.71 31.41
CA ALA A 547 -15.30 -8.42 31.84
C ALA A 547 -16.28 -9.34 31.10
N ASP A 548 -17.48 -9.49 31.66
CA ASP A 548 -18.62 -10.07 30.95
C ASP A 548 -19.06 -9.12 29.83
N ALA A 549 -18.79 -9.50 28.58
CA ALA A 549 -19.05 -8.67 27.41
C ALA A 549 -20.53 -8.28 27.26
N ASN A 550 -21.42 -9.23 27.52
CA ASN A 550 -22.85 -9.04 27.35
C ASN A 550 -23.43 -8.18 28.49
N ALA A 551 -22.88 -8.26 29.71
CA ALA A 551 -23.25 -7.38 30.82
C ALA A 551 -22.79 -5.94 30.56
N VAL A 552 -21.57 -5.77 30.03
CA VAL A 552 -21.05 -4.45 29.65
C VAL A 552 -21.95 -3.78 28.62
N VAL A 553 -22.49 -4.51 27.64
CA VAL A 553 -23.40 -3.92 26.64
C VAL A 553 -24.74 -3.48 27.25
N VAL A 554 -25.28 -4.23 28.21
CA VAL A 554 -26.48 -3.81 28.96
C VAL A 554 -26.20 -2.54 29.77
N ASP A 555 -25.04 -2.46 30.42
CA ASP A 555 -24.61 -1.27 31.17
C ASP A 555 -24.50 -0.04 30.25
N MET A 556 -23.80 -0.20 29.12
CA MET A 556 -23.63 0.84 28.11
C MET A 556 -24.96 1.33 27.52
N ALA A 557 -25.98 0.49 27.45
CA ALA A 557 -27.30 0.86 26.94
C ALA A 557 -27.89 2.07 27.70
N SER A 558 -27.67 2.12 29.02
CA SER A 558 -28.16 3.21 29.87
C SER A 558 -27.49 4.55 29.60
N GLU A 559 -26.26 4.54 29.06
CA GLU A 559 -25.53 5.76 28.68
C GLU A 559 -25.83 6.19 27.24
N VAL A 560 -26.12 5.23 26.35
CA VAL A 560 -26.20 5.45 24.90
C VAL A 560 -27.64 5.66 24.42
N LEU A 561 -28.57 4.79 24.80
CA LEU A 561 -29.94 4.85 24.28
C LEU A 561 -30.69 6.14 24.67
N PRO A 562 -30.46 6.76 25.85
CA PRO A 562 -31.12 8.03 26.17
C PRO A 562 -30.64 9.25 25.37
N VAL A 563 -29.46 9.17 24.73
CA VAL A 563 -28.86 10.30 24.01
C VAL A 563 -28.97 10.20 22.49
N VAL A 564 -29.15 8.99 21.95
CA VAL A 564 -29.43 8.73 20.53
C VAL A 564 -30.93 8.81 20.30
N LYS A 565 -31.37 9.62 19.33
CA LYS A 565 -32.79 9.93 19.13
C LYS A 565 -33.43 9.19 17.96
N GLU A 566 -32.73 9.16 16.83
CA GLU A 566 -33.27 8.70 15.55
C GLU A 566 -32.50 7.51 15.00
N VAL A 567 -31.18 7.47 15.22
CA VAL A 567 -30.33 6.45 14.61
C VAL A 567 -30.53 5.09 15.28
N PRO A 568 -30.77 4.01 14.50
CA PRO A 568 -30.89 2.66 15.05
C PRO A 568 -29.61 2.18 15.74
N VAL A 569 -29.76 1.68 16.98
CA VAL A 569 -28.65 1.15 17.79
C VAL A 569 -28.70 -0.38 17.88
N LEU A 570 -27.59 -1.02 17.49
CA LEU A 570 -27.37 -2.47 17.56
C LEU A 570 -26.52 -2.82 18.80
N ALA A 571 -26.85 -3.96 19.42
CA ALA A 571 -26.10 -4.51 20.55
C ALA A 571 -25.07 -5.54 20.08
N GLY A 572 -23.82 -5.41 20.55
CA GLY A 572 -22.83 -6.47 20.47
C GLY A 572 -23.13 -7.58 21.47
N VAL A 573 -23.33 -8.80 20.98
CA VAL A 573 -23.64 -9.96 21.80
C VAL A 573 -22.55 -11.00 21.63
N CYS A 574 -21.94 -11.42 22.73
CA CYS A 574 -21.17 -12.66 22.78
C CYS A 574 -22.14 -13.84 22.70
N GLY A 575 -22.41 -14.31 21.49
CA GLY A 575 -23.40 -15.35 21.23
C GLY A 575 -23.03 -16.72 21.80
N THR A 576 -21.74 -16.94 22.09
CA THR A 576 -21.19 -18.22 22.59
C THR A 576 -21.00 -18.22 24.11
N ASP A 577 -21.54 -17.23 24.84
CA ASP A 577 -21.46 -17.17 26.31
C ASP A 577 -22.21 -18.35 26.94
N PRO A 578 -21.51 -19.31 27.57
CA PRO A 578 -22.10 -20.57 28.03
C PRO A 578 -22.96 -20.38 29.29
N PHE A 579 -22.93 -19.22 29.93
CA PHE A 579 -23.68 -18.94 31.15
C PHE A 579 -25.02 -18.24 30.88
N ARG A 580 -25.36 -18.00 29.60
CA ARG A 580 -26.56 -17.28 29.21
C ARG A 580 -27.48 -18.11 28.35
N ARG A 581 -28.78 -18.02 28.64
CA ARG A 581 -29.83 -18.49 27.72
C ARG A 581 -30.12 -17.39 26.70
N MET A 582 -29.57 -17.53 25.50
CA MET A 582 -29.62 -16.47 24.48
C MET A 582 -31.04 -16.02 24.13
N ASP A 583 -32.02 -16.94 24.04
CA ASP A 583 -33.42 -16.56 23.76
C ASP A 583 -34.00 -15.58 24.79
N SER A 584 -33.64 -15.74 26.06
CA SER A 584 -34.09 -14.83 27.12
C SER A 584 -33.34 -13.50 27.06
N PHE A 585 -32.05 -13.56 26.76
CA PHE A 585 -31.20 -12.38 26.68
C PHE A 585 -31.54 -11.49 25.46
N LEU A 586 -31.83 -12.08 24.30
CA LEU A 586 -32.26 -11.33 23.12
C LEU A 586 -33.59 -10.60 23.38
N LYS A 587 -34.55 -11.23 24.05
CA LYS A 587 -35.80 -10.58 24.50
C LYS A 587 -35.54 -9.43 25.47
N GLN A 588 -34.56 -9.58 26.36
CA GLN A 588 -34.13 -8.50 27.25
C GLN A 588 -33.58 -7.31 26.45
N LEU A 589 -32.67 -7.53 25.50
CA LEU A 589 -32.10 -6.46 24.67
C LEU A 589 -33.18 -5.75 23.84
N GLU A 590 -34.12 -6.51 23.30
CA GLU A 590 -35.28 -6.00 22.59
C GLU A 590 -36.14 -5.09 23.49
N SER A 591 -36.35 -5.48 24.75
CA SER A 591 -37.09 -4.67 25.74
C SER A 591 -36.35 -3.42 26.19
N ILE A 592 -35.01 -3.46 26.22
CA ILE A 592 -34.15 -2.31 26.53
C ILE A 592 -34.21 -1.26 25.41
N GLY A 593 -34.46 -1.69 24.16
CA GLY A 593 -34.73 -0.79 23.04
C GLY A 593 -33.77 -0.93 21.84
N PHE A 594 -32.85 -1.90 21.88
CA PHE A 594 -31.98 -2.21 20.74
C PHE A 594 -32.79 -2.71 19.53
N VAL A 595 -32.33 -2.39 18.33
CA VAL A 595 -33.05 -2.75 17.08
C VAL A 595 -32.54 -4.01 16.41
N GLY A 596 -31.45 -4.55 16.91
CA GLY A 596 -30.79 -5.73 16.38
C GLY A 596 -29.50 -6.02 17.14
N VAL A 597 -28.86 -7.10 16.74
CA VAL A 597 -27.65 -7.60 17.38
C VAL A 597 -26.55 -7.86 16.37
N GLN A 598 -25.32 -7.64 16.79
CA GLN A 598 -24.11 -8.08 16.11
C GLN A 598 -23.40 -9.06 17.03
N ASN A 599 -22.93 -10.17 16.48
CA ASN A 599 -22.17 -11.13 17.26
C ASN A 599 -20.75 -10.61 17.53
N PHE A 600 -20.52 -10.03 18.71
CA PHE A 600 -19.23 -9.53 19.17
C PHE A 600 -19.19 -9.47 20.71
N PRO A 601 -18.14 -9.95 21.39
CA PRO A 601 -16.98 -10.66 20.84
C PRO A 601 -17.38 -11.95 20.13
N THR A 602 -16.63 -12.31 19.09
CA THR A 602 -16.91 -13.45 18.22
C THR A 602 -15.73 -14.41 18.22
N VAL A 603 -16.01 -15.71 18.29
CA VAL A 603 -14.97 -16.74 18.13
C VAL A 603 -14.46 -16.82 16.69
N GLY A 604 -15.17 -16.21 15.73
CA GLY A 604 -14.76 -16.18 14.32
C GLY A 604 -13.51 -15.35 14.05
N LEU A 605 -13.09 -14.52 15.02
CA LEU A 605 -11.81 -13.79 14.98
C LEU A 605 -10.66 -14.60 15.61
N ILE A 606 -10.95 -15.73 16.25
CA ILE A 606 -9.95 -16.62 16.84
C ILE A 606 -9.54 -17.61 15.75
N ASP A 607 -8.25 -17.83 15.55
CA ASP A 607 -7.70 -18.75 14.56
C ASP A 607 -6.88 -19.90 15.19
N GLY A 608 -6.40 -20.81 14.35
CA GLY A 608 -5.52 -21.91 14.74
C GLY A 608 -6.12 -22.92 15.72
N ASN A 609 -5.26 -23.53 16.53
CA ASN A 609 -5.63 -24.58 17.48
C ASN A 609 -6.67 -24.08 18.51
N PHE A 610 -6.65 -22.80 18.87
CA PHE A 610 -7.57 -22.29 19.87
C PHE A 610 -9.00 -22.22 19.32
N ARG A 611 -9.16 -21.81 18.06
CA ARG A 611 -10.45 -21.89 17.35
C ARG A 611 -10.96 -23.32 17.28
N GLN A 612 -10.11 -24.24 16.84
CA GLN A 612 -10.47 -25.66 16.74
C GLN A 612 -10.95 -26.21 18.09
N ASN A 613 -10.24 -25.91 19.18
CA ASN A 613 -10.65 -26.33 20.52
C ASN A 613 -11.99 -25.72 20.94
N LEU A 614 -12.25 -24.45 20.61
CA LEU A 614 -13.55 -23.80 20.89
C LEU A 614 -14.68 -24.49 20.10
N GLU A 615 -14.46 -24.79 18.82
CA GLU A 615 -15.43 -25.48 17.97
C GLU A 615 -15.69 -26.91 18.45
N GLU A 616 -14.65 -27.69 18.77
CA GLU A 616 -14.73 -29.06 19.30
C GLU A 616 -15.46 -29.13 20.65
N THR A 617 -15.43 -28.05 21.42
CA THR A 617 -16.12 -27.96 22.72
C THR A 617 -17.50 -27.29 22.64
N GLY A 618 -18.01 -27.08 21.42
CA GLY A 618 -19.36 -26.54 21.20
C GLY A 618 -19.48 -25.02 21.41
N MET A 619 -18.36 -24.29 21.49
CA MET A 619 -18.29 -22.83 21.53
C MET A 619 -18.05 -22.21 20.15
N GLY A 620 -18.33 -22.95 19.07
CA GLY A 620 -18.29 -22.51 17.67
C GLY A 620 -19.65 -22.01 17.15
N TYR A 621 -19.77 -21.83 15.83
CA TYR A 621 -21.02 -21.43 15.16
C TYR A 621 -21.82 -22.58 14.52
N GLY A 622 -21.40 -23.83 14.77
CA GLY A 622 -21.97 -25.03 14.15
C GLY A 622 -21.14 -25.52 12.98
#